data_AF-A0A2E4JID0-F1
#
_entry.id   AF-A0A2E4JID0-F1
#
_cell.length_a   1.000
_cell.length_b   1.000
_cell.length_c   1.000
_cell.angle_alpha   90.00
_cell.angle_beta   90.00
_cell.angle_gamma   90.00
#
_symmetry.space_group_name_H-M   'P 1'
#
loop_
_entity.id
_entity.type
_entity.pdbx_description
1 polymer ?
#
loop_
_entity_poly.entity_id
_entity_poly.type
_entity_poly.pdbx_seq_one_letter_code
_entity_poly.pdbx_strand_id
1 'polypeptide(L)'
;MSQSAVRSVGGAVIVLALLTVLTLPDSPLINQKNSVSSEQTTTSVVSGAFHVHTTRSDGSGTIEEIAGAAARAGLSFVVITDHGDGTRTPDPPRYYGEILLLDGVEVSTTEGHYLAMGHQAAPYPLGGEARDVVEDIARLGGFGVAAHPFSTKESLRWKDWTVPIDGIEWLNTDSAWRDESWLRLGLAMLHYPIRPSETIASLFGRPIEGLARWGTLTQRRRVVALAGADAHVRPFPIPSYEQVFRSFSIRVQLETGLSGDSEKDAAAILSALRQGRVYTAIDALARPGYFSFYIESLTGDVHAGEVIEMAGPATIVVGADLPPNGELRLFQDGSLIAQTTQSSLRFPVGNQPATYRAEAVLSPSINSSAIPWILSNPIYVGDPGKPLIDRSVGEAAGTSVALFTDESDVQKWKVEHEETSLAAVDSTPSVNGRELTLRYALSDAESKPFVALVLEGLSDLDRINRIQFRVRGNAEQRISLQVRSSDSNQDVRWGRSIYVNTEQREVSIRLQDMRPITQWSSWPVESEGPVSLMFVVDTLNTAPATSGVIWLDDIRLEEWN
;
A
#
# COMPACT_ATOMS: atom_id res chain seq x y z
N MET A 1 -48.02 -8.18 34.08
CA MET A 1 -47.90 -8.20 32.60
C MET A 1 -49.13 -8.91 32.03
N SER A 2 -49.87 -8.30 31.10
CA SER A 2 -51.10 -8.91 30.53
C SER A 2 -50.76 -10.10 29.63
N GLN A 3 -51.68 -11.06 29.48
CA GLN A 3 -51.52 -12.20 28.57
C GLN A 3 -51.30 -11.77 27.10
N SER A 4 -51.73 -10.57 26.71
CA SER A 4 -51.46 -10.01 25.38
C SER A 4 -49.99 -9.64 25.17
N ALA A 5 -49.32 -9.09 26.19
CA ALA A 5 -47.90 -8.75 26.13
C ALA A 5 -47.01 -10.00 26.06
N VAL A 6 -47.42 -11.10 26.70
CA VAL A 6 -46.69 -12.39 26.63
C VAL A 6 -46.83 -13.03 25.25
N ARG A 7 -48.02 -12.96 24.62
CA ARG A 7 -48.25 -13.47 23.26
C ARG A 7 -47.54 -12.65 22.18
N SER A 8 -47.48 -11.33 22.32
CA SER A 8 -46.77 -10.46 21.37
C SER A 8 -45.25 -10.64 21.45
N VAL A 9 -44.69 -10.79 22.66
CA VAL A 9 -43.27 -11.09 22.86
C VAL A 9 -42.92 -12.47 22.31
N GLY A 10 -43.75 -13.50 22.57
CA GLY A 10 -43.54 -14.84 22.02
C GLY A 10 -43.58 -14.89 20.48
N GLY A 11 -44.50 -14.16 19.85
CA GLY A 11 -44.57 -14.04 18.39
C GLY A 11 -43.34 -13.35 17.79
N ALA A 12 -42.87 -12.25 18.42
CA ALA A 12 -41.67 -11.55 17.98
C ALA A 12 -40.40 -12.42 18.09
N VAL A 13 -40.27 -13.22 19.15
CA VAL A 13 -39.15 -14.15 19.34
C VAL A 13 -39.14 -15.23 18.25
N ILE A 14 -40.30 -15.80 17.90
CA ILE A 14 -40.42 -16.80 16.83
C ILE A 14 -40.06 -16.19 15.47
N VAL A 15 -40.52 -14.98 15.17
CA VAL A 15 -40.18 -14.28 13.92
C VAL A 15 -38.68 -13.99 13.85
N LEU A 16 -38.07 -13.51 14.94
CA LEU A 16 -36.64 -13.24 14.98
C LEU A 16 -35.81 -14.53 14.84
N ALA A 17 -36.23 -15.62 15.47
CA ALA A 17 -35.59 -16.93 15.33
C ALA A 17 -35.71 -17.47 13.90
N LEU A 18 -36.90 -17.38 13.28
CA LEU A 18 -37.10 -17.76 11.89
C LEU A 18 -36.27 -16.90 10.94
N LEU A 19 -36.25 -15.58 11.14
CA LEU A 19 -35.41 -14.66 10.36
C LEU A 19 -33.94 -15.06 10.47
N THR A 20 -33.45 -15.30 11.68
CA THR A 20 -32.06 -15.70 11.94
C THR A 20 -31.70 -16.99 11.20
N VAL A 21 -32.55 -18.01 11.27
CA VAL A 21 -32.31 -19.32 10.62
C VAL A 21 -32.37 -19.22 9.10
N LEU A 22 -33.35 -18.50 8.55
CA LEU A 22 -33.55 -18.38 7.10
C LEU A 22 -32.50 -17.52 6.40
N THR A 23 -31.90 -16.57 7.12
CA THR A 23 -30.90 -15.63 6.59
C THR A 23 -29.47 -15.97 6.99
N LEU A 24 -29.26 -17.06 7.75
CA LEU A 24 -27.95 -17.44 8.24
C LEU A 24 -27.00 -17.68 7.05
N PRO A 25 -25.76 -17.14 7.08
CA PRO A 25 -24.76 -17.39 6.05
C PRO A 25 -24.50 -18.88 5.92
N ASP A 26 -24.30 -19.38 4.69
CA ASP A 26 -24.05 -20.80 4.46
C ASP A 26 -22.79 -21.29 5.19
N SER A 27 -22.79 -22.56 5.61
CA SER A 27 -21.57 -23.18 6.15
C SER A 27 -20.57 -23.44 5.03
N PRO A 28 -19.25 -23.41 5.33
CA PRO A 28 -18.22 -23.64 4.33
C PRO A 28 -18.41 -25.02 3.69
N LEU A 29 -18.29 -25.07 2.36
CA LEU A 29 -18.29 -26.33 1.63
C LEU A 29 -16.96 -27.04 1.92
N ILE A 30 -17.03 -28.24 2.50
CA ILE A 30 -15.85 -29.05 2.81
C ILE A 30 -15.67 -30.11 1.73
N ASN A 31 -14.61 -29.99 0.93
CA ASN A 31 -14.30 -30.97 -0.10
C ASN A 31 -13.45 -32.10 0.50
N GLN A 32 -13.95 -33.34 0.41
CA GLN A 32 -13.26 -34.53 0.94
C GLN A 32 -12.39 -35.25 -0.12
N LYS A 33 -12.38 -34.78 -1.37
CA LYS A 33 -11.58 -35.40 -2.44
C LYS A 33 -10.14 -34.89 -2.41
N ASN A 34 -9.23 -35.70 -1.87
CA ASN A 34 -7.82 -35.63 -2.23
C ASN A 34 -7.65 -36.25 -3.62
N SER A 35 -7.86 -35.49 -4.68
CA SER A 35 -7.57 -35.95 -6.04
C SER A 35 -6.68 -34.95 -6.77
N VAL A 36 -5.44 -34.86 -6.33
CA VAL A 36 -4.35 -34.45 -7.21
C VAL A 36 -3.28 -35.53 -7.13
N SER A 37 -2.99 -36.08 -8.31
CA SER A 37 -1.98 -37.09 -8.57
C SER A 37 -0.60 -36.62 -8.10
N SER A 38 0.13 -37.55 -7.51
CA SER A 38 1.45 -37.45 -6.88
C SER A 38 2.62 -37.11 -7.81
N GLU A 39 2.40 -36.38 -8.91
CA GLU A 39 3.43 -35.98 -9.86
C GLU A 39 3.22 -34.52 -10.28
N GLN A 40 3.47 -33.59 -9.37
CA GLN A 40 3.67 -32.17 -9.70
C GLN A 40 4.47 -31.48 -8.60
N THR A 41 5.30 -30.54 -9.04
CA THR A 41 6.52 -30.01 -8.44
C THR A 41 6.41 -29.56 -6.97
N THR A 42 7.52 -29.67 -6.25
CA THR A 42 7.77 -29.57 -4.80
C THR A 42 7.48 -28.21 -4.13
N THR A 43 6.54 -27.39 -4.62
CA THR A 43 6.23 -26.09 -4.03
C THR A 43 5.35 -26.25 -2.79
N SER A 44 5.80 -25.69 -1.66
CA SER A 44 5.05 -25.67 -0.41
C SER A 44 4.15 -24.45 -0.36
N VAL A 45 2.87 -24.61 0.01
CA VAL A 45 1.94 -23.50 0.22
C VAL A 45 1.72 -23.28 1.71
N VAL A 46 1.93 -22.05 2.18
CA VAL A 46 1.73 -21.67 3.59
C VAL A 46 0.68 -20.58 3.73
N SER A 47 -0.15 -20.67 4.77
CA SER A 47 -1.18 -19.67 5.07
C SER A 47 -0.63 -18.55 5.94
N GLY A 48 -1.10 -17.33 5.72
CA GLY A 48 -0.91 -16.27 6.70
C GLY A 48 -2.00 -15.21 6.69
N ALA A 49 -1.95 -14.37 7.72
CA ALA A 49 -2.71 -13.14 7.81
C ALA A 49 -1.79 -11.95 7.47
N PHE A 50 -2.32 -11.01 6.70
CA PHE A 50 -1.65 -9.77 6.31
C PHE A 50 -2.45 -8.58 6.82
N HIS A 51 -1.79 -7.46 7.09
CA HIS A 51 -2.38 -6.23 7.62
C HIS A 51 -3.06 -6.47 8.98
N VAL A 52 -2.30 -6.50 10.06
CA VAL A 52 -2.80 -6.78 11.41
C VAL A 52 -2.26 -5.77 12.39
N HIS A 53 -3.16 -5.19 13.19
CA HIS A 53 -2.84 -4.19 14.22
C HIS A 53 -2.79 -4.82 15.60
N THR A 54 -1.91 -4.33 16.45
CA THR A 54 -1.70 -4.79 17.83
C THR A 54 -1.99 -3.67 18.82
N THR A 55 -1.82 -3.95 20.12
CA THR A 55 -1.85 -2.93 21.18
C THR A 55 -0.73 -1.88 21.07
N ARG A 56 0.23 -2.03 20.14
CA ARG A 56 1.27 -1.01 19.88
C ARG A 56 0.71 0.21 19.15
N SER A 57 -0.36 0.04 18.38
CA SER A 57 -1.11 1.13 17.76
C SER A 57 -2.55 1.13 18.27
N ASP A 58 -3.49 0.56 17.52
CA ASP A 58 -4.91 0.64 17.84
C ASP A 58 -5.70 -0.67 17.62
N GLY A 59 -4.98 -1.80 17.54
CA GLY A 59 -5.54 -3.13 17.77
C GLY A 59 -5.76 -3.42 19.26
N SER A 60 -6.59 -4.41 19.59
CA SER A 60 -6.80 -4.82 21.00
C SER A 60 -5.92 -5.96 21.47
N GLY A 61 -5.26 -6.66 20.55
CA GLY A 61 -4.52 -7.88 20.84
C GLY A 61 -3.05 -7.63 21.06
N THR A 62 -2.49 -8.27 22.09
CA THR A 62 -1.04 -8.43 22.22
C THR A 62 -0.51 -9.35 21.13
N ILE A 63 0.81 -9.31 20.93
CA ILE A 63 1.51 -10.18 19.98
C ILE A 63 1.22 -11.66 20.24
N GLU A 64 1.24 -12.08 21.51
CA GLU A 64 0.99 -13.45 21.92
C GLU A 64 -0.46 -13.90 21.67
N GLU A 65 -1.43 -13.02 21.93
CA GLU A 65 -2.85 -13.30 21.68
C GLU A 65 -3.14 -13.45 20.18
N ILE A 66 -2.52 -12.62 19.35
CA ILE A 66 -2.64 -12.66 17.89
C ILE A 66 -1.98 -13.94 17.35
N ALA A 67 -0.77 -14.27 17.80
CA ALA A 67 -0.11 -15.53 17.43
C ALA A 67 -0.95 -16.75 17.85
N GLY A 68 -1.51 -16.74 19.06
CA GLY A 68 -2.41 -17.79 19.53
C GLY A 68 -3.69 -17.91 18.68
N ALA A 69 -4.27 -16.79 18.26
CA ALA A 69 -5.42 -16.76 17.35
C ALA A 69 -5.08 -17.32 15.96
N ALA A 70 -3.92 -16.97 15.42
CA ALA A 70 -3.41 -17.48 14.16
C ALA A 70 -3.18 -19.00 14.20
N ALA A 71 -2.60 -19.51 15.29
CA ALA A 71 -2.42 -20.95 15.51
C ALA A 71 -3.75 -21.71 15.54
N ARG A 72 -4.76 -21.20 16.27
CA ARG A 72 -6.10 -21.81 16.31
C ARG A 72 -6.80 -21.76 14.95
N ALA A 73 -6.53 -20.75 14.14
CA ALA A 73 -7.04 -20.62 12.78
C ALA A 73 -6.29 -21.50 11.75
N GLY A 74 -5.15 -22.11 12.12
CA GLY A 74 -4.34 -22.94 11.22
C GLY A 74 -3.46 -22.13 10.25
N LEU A 75 -3.09 -20.91 10.64
CA LEU A 75 -2.12 -20.11 9.89
C LEU A 75 -0.69 -20.54 10.21
N SER A 76 0.26 -20.13 9.37
CA SER A 76 1.70 -20.36 9.55
C SER A 76 2.47 -19.07 9.86
N PHE A 77 1.94 -17.91 9.44
CA PHE A 77 2.55 -16.63 9.73
C PHE A 77 1.52 -15.50 9.86
N VAL A 78 1.94 -14.39 10.47
CA VAL A 78 1.18 -13.14 10.50
C VAL A 78 2.13 -11.98 10.21
N VAL A 79 1.68 -11.04 9.37
CA VAL A 79 2.33 -9.75 9.17
C VAL A 79 1.62 -8.70 10.01
N ILE A 80 2.35 -8.15 10.97
CA ILE A 80 1.90 -7.02 11.79
C ILE A 80 2.26 -5.71 11.09
N THR A 81 1.35 -4.75 11.08
CA THR A 81 1.50 -3.47 10.38
C THR A 81 0.90 -2.34 11.22
N ASP A 82 1.29 -2.26 12.49
CA ASP A 82 0.87 -1.18 13.39
C ASP A 82 1.11 0.20 12.76
N HIS A 83 0.23 1.17 13.05
CA HIS A 83 0.41 2.55 12.62
C HIS A 83 1.73 3.15 13.12
N GLY A 84 2.45 3.84 12.23
CA GLY A 84 3.70 4.51 12.58
C GLY A 84 4.28 5.34 11.45
N ASP A 85 5.42 5.98 11.73
CA ASP A 85 6.15 6.85 10.81
C ASP A 85 7.40 6.18 10.22
N GLY A 86 7.55 4.87 10.40
CA GLY A 86 8.69 4.09 9.89
C GLY A 86 10.02 4.27 10.62
N THR A 87 10.14 5.17 11.61
CA THR A 87 11.41 5.42 12.33
C THR A 87 11.76 4.33 13.34
N ARG A 88 10.74 3.63 13.86
CA ARG A 88 10.94 2.48 14.75
C ARG A 88 11.67 1.38 14.00
N THR A 89 12.74 0.84 14.60
CA THR A 89 13.37 -0.39 14.09
C THR A 89 12.36 -1.53 14.09
N PRO A 90 12.10 -2.18 12.94
CA PRO A 90 11.23 -3.35 12.89
C PRO A 90 11.76 -4.44 13.82
N ASP A 91 10.87 -5.11 14.53
CA ASP A 91 11.22 -6.25 15.37
C ASP A 91 11.73 -7.39 14.48
N PRO A 92 12.81 -8.09 14.88
CA PRO A 92 13.32 -9.20 14.09
C PRO A 92 12.26 -10.31 13.99
N PRO A 93 12.19 -11.04 12.85
CA PRO A 93 11.21 -12.09 12.66
C PRO A 93 11.40 -13.18 13.72
N ARG A 94 10.28 -13.64 14.29
CA ARG A 94 10.30 -14.56 15.42
C ARG A 94 9.12 -15.52 15.40
N TYR A 95 9.38 -16.77 15.76
CA TYR A 95 8.35 -17.76 16.04
C TYR A 95 7.72 -17.59 17.42
N TYR A 96 6.39 -17.55 17.46
CA TYR A 96 5.57 -17.65 18.65
C TYR A 96 4.80 -18.98 18.58
N GLY A 97 5.37 -20.02 19.17
CA GLY A 97 4.96 -21.39 18.88
C GLY A 97 5.30 -21.75 17.43
N GLU A 98 4.31 -22.17 16.65
CA GLU A 98 4.48 -22.50 15.23
C GLU A 98 4.20 -21.32 14.28
N ILE A 99 3.84 -20.15 14.83
CA ILE A 99 3.48 -18.96 14.04
C ILE A 99 4.70 -18.06 13.88
N LEU A 100 5.11 -17.82 12.64
CA LEU A 100 6.12 -16.82 12.33
C LEU A 100 5.49 -15.43 12.30
N LEU A 101 6.03 -14.49 13.08
CA LEU A 101 5.64 -13.09 13.00
C LEU A 101 6.65 -12.28 12.21
N LEU A 102 6.12 -11.46 11.31
CA LEU A 102 6.85 -10.46 10.54
C LEU A 102 6.34 -9.08 10.95
N ASP A 103 7.26 -8.14 11.11
CA ASP A 103 6.95 -6.78 11.54
C ASP A 103 7.08 -5.80 10.37
N GLY A 104 6.08 -4.96 10.22
CA GLY A 104 5.99 -3.88 9.24
C GLY A 104 5.31 -2.67 9.86
N VAL A 105 4.90 -1.73 9.01
CA VAL A 105 4.28 -0.47 9.45
C VAL A 105 3.19 -0.03 8.47
N GLU A 106 2.11 0.57 8.98
CA GLU A 106 1.16 1.33 8.16
C GLU A 106 1.43 2.83 8.29
N VAL A 107 1.92 3.45 7.22
CA VAL A 107 2.22 4.89 7.16
C VAL A 107 1.03 5.65 6.58
N SER A 108 0.58 6.69 7.29
CA SER A 108 -0.45 7.59 6.78
C SER A 108 0.15 8.63 5.83
N THR A 109 -0.42 8.75 4.63
CA THR A 109 -0.03 9.73 3.60
C THR A 109 -1.21 10.65 3.29
N THR A 110 -0.99 11.75 2.54
CA THR A 110 -2.08 12.64 2.11
C THR A 110 -3.02 11.99 1.10
N GLU A 111 -2.57 10.95 0.39
CA GLU A 111 -3.35 10.23 -0.62
C GLU A 111 -3.76 8.82 -0.19
N GLY A 112 -3.77 8.51 1.12
CA GLY A 112 -4.22 7.24 1.68
C GLY A 112 -3.19 6.59 2.59
N HIS A 113 -3.43 5.36 3.03
CA HIS A 113 -2.45 4.63 3.85
C HIS A 113 -1.58 3.68 3.00
N TYR A 114 -0.34 3.49 3.45
CA TYR A 114 0.65 2.67 2.77
C TYR A 114 1.28 1.68 3.74
N LEU A 115 1.08 0.39 3.48
CA LEU A 115 1.68 -0.68 4.27
C LEU A 115 3.09 -0.93 3.76
N ALA A 116 4.06 -1.06 4.65
CA ALA A 116 5.45 -1.35 4.30
C ALA A 116 5.98 -2.54 5.12
N MET A 117 6.72 -3.42 4.43
CA MET A 117 7.36 -4.59 5.03
C MET A 117 8.77 -4.78 4.46
N GLY A 118 9.63 -5.45 5.23
CA GLY A 118 10.99 -5.77 4.77
C GLY A 118 11.86 -4.53 4.52
N HIS A 119 11.50 -3.38 5.12
CA HIS A 119 12.24 -2.14 5.03
C HIS A 119 13.18 -1.97 6.24
N GLN A 120 14.24 -1.19 6.07
CA GLN A 120 15.04 -0.70 7.19
C GLN A 120 14.31 0.44 7.93
N ALA A 121 14.70 0.69 9.18
CA ALA A 121 14.19 1.84 9.93
C ALA A 121 14.46 3.14 9.15
N ALA A 122 13.46 4.00 9.04
CA ALA A 122 13.61 5.31 8.41
C ALA A 122 14.45 6.23 9.31
N PRO A 123 15.39 7.00 8.74
CA PRO A 123 16.21 7.94 9.53
C PRO A 123 15.42 9.18 9.98
N TYR A 124 14.20 9.36 9.49
CA TYR A 124 13.28 10.44 9.82
C TYR A 124 11.82 9.99 9.68
N PRO A 125 10.85 10.71 10.28
CA PRO A 125 9.43 10.38 10.15
C PRO A 125 8.96 10.40 8.69
N LEU A 126 8.39 9.28 8.25
CA LEU A 126 7.73 9.16 6.95
C LEU A 126 6.31 9.74 7.03
N GLY A 127 5.94 10.48 6.01
CA GLY A 127 4.63 11.14 5.91
C GLY A 127 4.62 12.15 4.77
N GLY A 128 3.47 12.80 4.57
CA GLY A 128 3.26 13.70 3.44
C GLY A 128 2.67 12.97 2.24
N GLU A 129 3.11 13.34 1.04
CA GLU A 129 2.57 12.77 -0.19
C GLU A 129 2.95 11.29 -0.35
N ALA A 130 2.01 10.49 -0.86
CA ALA A 130 2.19 9.06 -1.10
C ALA A 130 3.43 8.77 -1.97
N ARG A 131 3.70 9.63 -2.96
CA ARG A 131 4.90 9.50 -3.81
C ARG A 131 6.20 9.53 -3.03
N ASP A 132 6.27 10.35 -1.99
CA ASP A 132 7.49 10.54 -1.20
C ASP A 132 7.70 9.37 -0.24
N VAL A 133 6.63 8.92 0.40
CA VAL A 133 6.65 7.71 1.25
C VAL A 133 7.00 6.47 0.44
N VAL A 134 6.45 6.30 -0.76
CA VAL A 134 6.77 5.18 -1.65
C VAL A 134 8.25 5.21 -2.09
N GLU A 135 8.78 6.38 -2.44
CA GLU A 135 10.21 6.55 -2.74
C GLU A 135 11.08 6.12 -1.55
N ASP A 136 10.72 6.54 -0.33
CA ASP A 136 11.47 6.21 0.88
C ASP A 136 11.43 4.72 1.22
N ILE A 137 10.25 4.09 1.17
CA ILE A 137 10.12 2.66 1.42
C ILE A 137 10.94 1.86 0.40
N ALA A 138 10.92 2.25 -0.88
CA ALA A 138 11.73 1.61 -1.90
C ALA A 138 13.24 1.79 -1.63
N ARG A 139 13.69 2.99 -1.25
CA ARG A 139 15.09 3.29 -0.90
C ARG A 139 15.55 2.48 0.31
N LEU A 140 14.67 2.27 1.30
CA LEU A 140 14.91 1.46 2.49
C LEU A 140 14.80 -0.06 2.23
N GLY A 141 14.67 -0.47 0.96
CA GLY A 141 14.63 -1.87 0.51
C GLY A 141 13.27 -2.55 0.62
N GLY A 142 12.26 -1.83 1.11
CA GLY A 142 10.95 -2.36 1.43
C GLY A 142 10.11 -2.79 0.23
N PHE A 143 8.99 -3.43 0.56
CA PHE A 143 7.87 -3.72 -0.33
C PHE A 143 6.64 -3.04 0.25
N GLY A 144 5.90 -2.29 -0.56
CA GLY A 144 4.76 -1.56 -0.05
C GLY A 144 3.47 -1.62 -0.86
N VAL A 145 2.36 -1.55 -0.13
CA VAL A 145 1.01 -1.88 -0.59
C VAL A 145 0.06 -0.74 -0.26
N ALA A 146 -0.69 -0.25 -1.24
CA ALA A 146 -1.78 0.69 -1.00
C ALA A 146 -2.87 0.01 -0.16
N ALA A 147 -3.06 0.49 1.07
CA ALA A 147 -4.02 -0.07 2.03
C ALA A 147 -5.44 0.43 1.72
N HIS A 148 -6.42 -0.44 1.95
CA HIS A 148 -7.87 -0.20 1.79
C HIS A 148 -8.23 0.85 0.72
N PRO A 149 -7.73 0.67 -0.53
CA PRO A 149 -7.67 1.75 -1.52
C PRO A 149 -9.04 2.23 -2.01
N PHE A 150 -10.11 1.50 -1.68
CA PHE A 150 -11.50 1.81 -2.04
C PHE A 150 -12.40 2.08 -0.83
N SER A 151 -11.82 2.37 0.34
CA SER A 151 -12.59 2.76 1.53
C SER A 151 -13.54 3.91 1.22
N THR A 152 -14.77 3.87 1.75
CA THR A 152 -15.71 4.99 1.66
C THR A 152 -15.26 6.21 2.47
N LYS A 153 -14.32 6.05 3.41
CA LYS A 153 -13.72 7.15 4.15
C LYS A 153 -12.65 7.84 3.32
N GLU A 154 -12.92 9.08 2.96
CA GLU A 154 -12.03 9.92 2.13
C GLU A 154 -10.60 10.05 2.67
N SER A 155 -10.41 10.00 3.99
CA SER A 155 -9.09 10.09 4.63
C SER A 155 -8.27 8.80 4.54
N LEU A 156 -8.90 7.65 4.28
CA LEU A 156 -8.25 6.35 4.18
C LEU A 156 -8.01 5.94 2.72
N ARG A 157 -8.97 6.28 1.86
CA ARG A 157 -8.99 5.89 0.44
C ARG A 157 -7.71 6.31 -0.29
N TRP A 158 -7.14 5.38 -1.06
CA TRP A 158 -6.01 5.66 -1.93
C TRP A 158 -6.40 6.55 -3.13
N LYS A 159 -5.64 7.61 -3.40
CA LYS A 159 -6.02 8.62 -4.41
C LYS A 159 -5.05 8.73 -5.59
N ASP A 160 -3.75 8.50 -5.39
CA ASP A 160 -2.75 8.68 -6.44
C ASP A 160 -2.25 7.34 -7.02
N TRP A 161 -2.88 6.93 -8.12
CA TRP A 161 -2.53 5.70 -8.84
C TRP A 161 -1.31 5.85 -9.76
N THR A 162 -0.76 7.07 -9.91
CA THR A 162 0.45 7.29 -10.71
C THR A 162 1.71 6.84 -9.96
N VAL A 163 1.66 6.90 -8.62
CA VAL A 163 2.73 6.47 -7.70
C VAL A 163 3.10 5.00 -7.94
N PRO A 164 4.41 4.65 -7.98
CA PRO A 164 4.91 3.30 -8.25
C PRO A 164 4.77 2.34 -7.07
N ILE A 165 3.52 2.07 -6.64
CA ILE A 165 3.22 1.07 -5.61
C ILE A 165 3.56 -0.36 -6.07
N ASP A 166 4.03 -1.21 -5.15
CA ASP A 166 4.33 -2.63 -5.43
C ASP A 166 3.09 -3.52 -5.32
N GLY A 167 2.09 -3.10 -4.53
CA GLY A 167 0.87 -3.88 -4.34
C GLY A 167 -0.37 -3.05 -4.00
N ILE A 168 -1.51 -3.72 -4.03
CA ILE A 168 -2.79 -3.22 -3.56
C ILE A 168 -3.42 -4.19 -2.57
N GLU A 169 -4.14 -3.65 -1.60
CA GLU A 169 -5.06 -4.42 -0.79
C GLU A 169 -6.41 -4.55 -1.52
N TRP A 170 -6.66 -5.69 -2.16
CA TRP A 170 -7.87 -5.88 -2.97
C TRP A 170 -9.10 -6.21 -2.11
N LEU A 171 -8.88 -6.78 -0.93
CA LEU A 171 -9.88 -7.11 0.07
C LEU A 171 -9.40 -6.60 1.43
N ASN A 172 -10.24 -5.82 2.10
CA ASN A 172 -9.99 -5.30 3.43
C ASN A 172 -11.23 -5.54 4.30
N THR A 173 -11.05 -6.20 5.44
CA THR A 173 -12.17 -6.60 6.31
C THR A 173 -12.83 -5.41 7.00
N ASP A 174 -12.05 -4.42 7.47
CA ASP A 174 -12.60 -3.27 8.18
C ASP A 174 -13.42 -2.35 7.25
N SER A 175 -12.96 -2.15 6.01
CA SER A 175 -13.71 -1.41 5.00
C SER A 175 -14.99 -2.17 4.61
N ALA A 176 -14.91 -3.49 4.44
CA ALA A 176 -16.07 -4.30 4.08
C ALA A 176 -17.21 -4.21 5.10
N TRP A 177 -16.93 -4.11 6.41
CA TRP A 177 -18.01 -3.93 7.39
C TRP A 177 -18.51 -2.47 7.46
N ARG A 178 -17.64 -1.47 7.29
CA ARG A 178 -18.00 -0.04 7.37
C ARG A 178 -18.90 0.42 6.24
N ASP A 179 -18.78 -0.22 5.08
CA ASP A 179 -19.52 0.14 3.87
C ASP A 179 -20.94 -0.48 3.83
N GLU A 180 -21.29 -1.29 4.84
CA GLU A 180 -22.53 -2.06 4.86
C GLU A 180 -23.74 -1.30 5.41
N SER A 181 -24.91 -1.64 4.88
CA SER A 181 -26.18 -1.06 5.36
C SER A 181 -26.49 -1.49 6.80
N TRP A 182 -27.16 -0.62 7.55
CA TRP A 182 -27.57 -0.90 8.94
C TRP A 182 -28.39 -2.20 9.09
N LEU A 183 -29.18 -2.56 8.07
CA LEU A 183 -29.95 -3.81 8.05
C LEU A 183 -29.03 -5.04 7.99
N ARG A 184 -28.03 -5.02 7.11
CA ARG A 184 -27.05 -6.11 6.99
C ARG A 184 -26.18 -6.23 8.22
N LEU A 185 -25.77 -5.10 8.81
CA LEU A 185 -25.06 -5.10 10.10
C LEU A 185 -25.90 -5.67 11.24
N GLY A 186 -27.20 -5.33 11.30
CA GLY A 186 -28.12 -5.90 12.27
C GLY A 186 -28.27 -7.42 12.13
N LEU A 187 -28.34 -7.93 10.89
CA LEU A 187 -28.33 -9.37 10.62
C LEU A 187 -26.99 -10.02 11.01
N ALA A 188 -25.87 -9.40 10.66
CA ALA A 188 -24.54 -9.90 11.03
C ALA A 188 -24.37 -10.02 12.55
N MET A 189 -24.87 -9.05 13.33
CA MET A 189 -24.88 -9.15 14.80
C MET A 189 -25.67 -10.36 15.33
N LEU A 190 -26.77 -10.74 14.65
CA LEU A 190 -27.56 -11.93 15.00
C LEU A 190 -26.86 -13.24 14.61
N HIS A 191 -26.15 -13.24 13.48
CA HIS A 191 -25.50 -14.44 12.93
C HIS A 191 -24.14 -14.75 13.56
N TYR A 192 -23.40 -13.72 13.98
CA TYR A 192 -22.03 -13.84 14.47
C TYR A 192 -21.86 -14.86 15.61
N PRO A 193 -22.75 -14.96 16.62
CA PRO A 193 -22.63 -15.98 17.68
C PRO A 193 -22.79 -17.44 17.18
N ILE A 194 -23.35 -17.66 16.00
CA ILE A 194 -23.67 -18.98 15.45
C ILE A 194 -22.64 -19.39 14.37
N ARG A 195 -22.34 -18.48 13.44
CA ARG A 195 -21.40 -18.69 12.31
C ARG A 195 -20.48 -17.48 12.14
N PRO A 196 -19.52 -17.24 13.05
CA PRO A 196 -18.76 -16.00 13.09
C PRO A 196 -17.94 -15.73 11.82
N SER A 197 -17.14 -16.69 11.37
CA SER A 197 -16.29 -16.54 10.17
C SER A 197 -17.10 -16.33 8.88
N GLU A 198 -18.20 -17.05 8.73
CA GLU A 198 -19.11 -16.99 7.60
C GLU A 198 -19.92 -15.69 7.62
N THR A 199 -20.26 -15.20 8.81
CA THR A 199 -20.86 -13.87 8.99
C THR A 199 -19.92 -12.79 8.50
N ILE A 200 -18.64 -12.82 8.90
CA ILE A 200 -17.63 -11.87 8.41
C ILE A 200 -17.54 -11.95 6.87
N ALA A 201 -17.40 -13.15 6.32
CA ALA A 201 -17.29 -13.34 4.88
C ALA A 201 -18.54 -12.93 4.08
N SER A 202 -19.73 -12.98 4.69
CA SER A 202 -20.97 -12.55 4.05
C SER A 202 -21.03 -11.04 3.80
N LEU A 203 -20.23 -10.25 4.52
CA LEU A 203 -20.09 -8.80 4.35
C LEU A 203 -19.13 -8.45 3.22
N PHE A 204 -18.32 -9.41 2.78
CA PHE A 204 -17.44 -9.14 1.64
C PHE A 204 -18.28 -8.97 0.39
N GLY A 205 -17.98 -7.98 -0.43
CA GLY A 205 -18.54 -7.83 -1.78
C GLY A 205 -17.48 -8.12 -2.82
N ARG A 206 -17.87 -8.37 -4.08
CA ARG A 206 -16.90 -8.37 -5.18
C ARG A 206 -16.46 -6.92 -5.45
N PRO A 207 -15.18 -6.56 -5.27
CA PRO A 207 -14.73 -5.18 -5.44
C PRO A 207 -14.49 -4.88 -6.92
N ILE A 208 -15.56 -4.61 -7.67
CA ILE A 208 -15.52 -4.42 -9.13
C ILE A 208 -14.55 -3.30 -9.53
N GLU A 209 -14.64 -2.14 -8.87
CA GLU A 209 -13.75 -1.00 -9.13
C GLU A 209 -12.29 -1.36 -8.80
N GLY A 210 -12.06 -2.06 -7.69
CA GLY A 210 -10.72 -2.45 -7.27
C GLY A 210 -10.05 -3.44 -8.21
N LEU A 211 -10.79 -4.47 -8.64
CA LEU A 211 -10.28 -5.43 -9.61
C LEU A 211 -10.03 -4.78 -10.98
N ALA A 212 -10.86 -3.83 -11.41
CA ALA A 212 -10.66 -3.10 -12.66
C ALA A 212 -9.43 -2.17 -12.61
N ARG A 213 -9.27 -1.44 -11.50
CA ARG A 213 -8.11 -0.58 -11.25
C ARG A 213 -6.82 -1.40 -11.26
N TRP A 214 -6.81 -2.51 -10.54
CA TRP A 214 -5.68 -3.44 -10.51
C TRP A 214 -5.36 -4.03 -11.88
N GLY A 215 -6.39 -4.44 -12.64
CA GLY A 215 -6.23 -4.91 -14.01
C GLY A 215 -5.56 -3.88 -14.92
N THR A 216 -5.86 -2.59 -14.72
CA THR A 216 -5.21 -1.49 -15.47
C THR A 216 -3.75 -1.30 -15.05
N LEU A 217 -3.44 -1.41 -13.75
CA LEU A 217 -2.08 -1.25 -13.24
C LEU A 217 -1.16 -2.37 -13.73
N THR A 218 -1.65 -3.62 -13.68
CA THR A 218 -0.88 -4.81 -14.02
C THR A 218 -0.45 -4.85 -15.49
N GLN A 219 -1.21 -4.22 -16.39
CA GLN A 219 -0.82 -4.04 -17.79
C GLN A 219 0.40 -3.12 -17.99
N ARG A 220 0.78 -2.31 -16.99
CA ARG A 220 1.83 -1.29 -17.10
C ARG A 220 3.03 -1.53 -16.20
N ARG A 221 2.84 -2.31 -15.14
CA ARG A 221 3.87 -2.65 -14.14
C ARG A 221 3.40 -3.82 -13.32
N ARG A 222 4.32 -4.49 -12.64
CA ARG A 222 3.98 -5.57 -11.71
C ARG A 222 3.35 -4.97 -10.45
N VAL A 223 2.16 -5.44 -10.08
CA VAL A 223 1.43 -5.01 -8.89
C VAL A 223 0.75 -6.21 -8.26
N VAL A 224 1.12 -6.51 -7.02
CA VAL A 224 0.61 -7.65 -6.26
C VAL A 224 -0.74 -7.31 -5.63
N ALA A 225 -1.72 -8.21 -5.67
CA ALA A 225 -2.93 -8.11 -4.87
C ALA A 225 -2.80 -8.95 -3.60
N LEU A 226 -3.06 -8.34 -2.45
CA LEU A 226 -3.13 -8.98 -1.14
C LEU A 226 -4.49 -8.74 -0.49
N ALA A 227 -4.95 -9.69 0.31
CA ALA A 227 -6.12 -9.53 1.16
C ALA A 227 -5.66 -9.27 2.60
N GLY A 228 -6.10 -8.18 3.20
CA GLY A 228 -5.72 -7.81 4.56
C GLY A 228 -6.86 -7.93 5.56
N ALA A 229 -6.49 -8.41 6.74
CA ALA A 229 -7.39 -8.60 7.87
C ALA A 229 -7.82 -7.28 8.48
N ASP A 230 -6.93 -6.28 8.50
CA ASP A 230 -7.12 -4.93 9.04
C ASP A 230 -7.85 -4.93 10.40
N ALA A 231 -7.43 -5.86 11.25
CA ALA A 231 -8.18 -6.24 12.44
C ALA A 231 -7.99 -5.20 13.57
N HIS A 232 -8.88 -4.22 13.61
CA HIS A 232 -9.04 -3.23 14.67
C HIS A 232 -10.12 -3.66 15.66
N VAL A 233 -9.75 -4.29 16.76
CA VAL A 233 -10.72 -4.72 17.76
C VAL A 233 -10.93 -3.58 18.78
N ARG A 234 -12.15 -3.06 18.95
CA ARG A 234 -12.47 -1.97 19.90
C ARG A 234 -13.85 -2.20 20.57
N PRO A 235 -14.17 -1.52 21.68
CA PRO A 235 -14.27 -2.04 23.07
C PRO A 235 -15.12 -3.31 23.32
N PHE A 236 -15.81 -3.86 22.31
CA PHE A 236 -16.38 -5.20 22.33
C PHE A 236 -15.62 -6.06 21.30
N PRO A 237 -15.05 -7.22 21.68
CA PRO A 237 -14.07 -7.92 20.86
C PRO A 237 -14.69 -8.69 19.68
N ILE A 238 -15.38 -7.98 18.79
CA ILE A 238 -16.11 -8.51 17.64
C ILE A 238 -15.82 -7.64 16.42
N PRO A 239 -15.32 -8.22 15.31
CA PRO A 239 -14.89 -9.61 15.19
C PRO A 239 -13.58 -9.86 15.95
N SER A 240 -13.37 -11.07 16.49
CA SER A 240 -12.09 -11.42 17.09
C SER A 240 -11.07 -11.81 16.02
N TYR A 241 -9.77 -11.62 16.30
CA TYR A 241 -8.68 -11.98 15.38
C TYR A 241 -8.83 -13.40 14.82
N GLU A 242 -9.12 -14.38 15.68
CA GLU A 242 -9.29 -15.76 15.25
C GLU A 242 -10.41 -15.92 14.21
N GLN A 243 -11.53 -15.23 14.37
CA GLN A 243 -12.66 -15.36 13.44
C GLN A 243 -12.39 -14.66 12.11
N VAL A 244 -11.66 -13.54 12.13
CA VAL A 244 -11.14 -12.91 10.90
C VAL A 244 -10.18 -13.86 10.19
N PHE A 245 -9.21 -14.43 10.90
CA PHE A 245 -8.23 -15.39 10.35
C PHE A 245 -8.87 -16.68 9.85
N ARG A 246 -9.99 -17.11 10.45
CA ARG A 246 -10.79 -18.23 9.95
C ARG A 246 -11.61 -17.86 8.71
N SER A 247 -11.89 -16.59 8.47
CA SER A 247 -12.74 -16.18 7.34
C SER A 247 -12.01 -16.25 5.99
N PHE A 248 -10.75 -15.84 5.96
CA PHE A 248 -9.88 -15.94 4.79
C PHE A 248 -8.41 -15.91 5.21
N SER A 249 -7.54 -16.27 4.27
CA SER A 249 -6.09 -16.13 4.42
C SER A 249 -5.42 -15.90 3.08
N ILE A 250 -4.22 -15.30 3.10
CA ILE A 250 -3.31 -15.34 1.96
C ILE A 250 -2.52 -16.64 1.97
N ARG A 251 -2.23 -17.16 0.78
CA ARG A 251 -1.55 -18.44 0.54
C ARG A 251 -0.29 -18.17 -0.25
N VAL A 252 0.86 -18.27 0.41
CA VAL A 252 2.17 -17.96 -0.15
C VAL A 252 2.81 -19.25 -0.66
N GLN A 253 3.26 -19.22 -1.92
CA GLN A 253 3.95 -20.34 -2.55
C GLN A 253 5.46 -20.20 -2.33
N LEU A 254 6.05 -21.19 -1.68
CA LEU A 254 7.47 -21.27 -1.37
C LEU A 254 8.12 -22.42 -2.13
N GLU A 255 9.39 -22.24 -2.52
CA GLU A 255 10.19 -23.28 -3.17
C GLU A 255 10.46 -24.46 -2.23
N THR A 256 10.68 -24.15 -0.94
CA THR A 256 10.78 -25.11 0.15
C THR A 256 9.82 -24.70 1.26
N GLY A 257 9.27 -25.67 1.98
CA GLY A 257 8.48 -25.36 3.19
C GLY A 257 9.30 -24.59 4.24
N LEU A 258 8.59 -24.06 5.25
CA LEU A 258 9.23 -23.36 6.37
C LEU A 258 10.20 -24.30 7.08
N SER A 259 11.39 -23.80 7.33
CA SER A 259 12.50 -24.54 7.94
C SER A 259 12.49 -24.50 9.46
N GLY A 260 11.75 -23.55 10.06
CA GLY A 260 11.78 -23.24 11.49
C GLY A 260 12.84 -22.19 11.86
N ASP A 261 13.62 -21.71 10.89
CA ASP A 261 14.56 -20.60 11.05
C ASP A 261 13.84 -19.29 10.70
N SER A 262 13.63 -18.42 11.70
CA SER A 262 12.77 -17.25 11.52
C SER A 262 13.30 -16.23 10.52
N GLU A 263 14.62 -16.06 10.40
CA GLU A 263 15.20 -15.11 9.44
C GLU A 263 15.08 -15.65 8.01
N LYS A 264 15.45 -16.91 7.80
CA LYS A 264 15.37 -17.56 6.48
C LYS A 264 13.92 -17.66 6.00
N ASP A 265 13.01 -18.05 6.88
CA ASP A 265 11.60 -18.26 6.54
C ASP A 265 10.88 -16.93 6.30
N ALA A 266 11.21 -15.88 7.07
CA ALA A 266 10.69 -14.53 6.82
C ALA A 266 11.20 -13.97 5.48
N ALA A 267 12.49 -14.16 5.17
CA ALA A 267 13.04 -13.75 3.88
C ALA A 267 12.35 -14.47 2.71
N ALA A 268 12.06 -15.77 2.85
CA ALA A 268 11.33 -16.54 1.84
C ALA A 268 9.89 -16.02 1.65
N ILE A 269 9.17 -15.75 2.73
CA ILE A 269 7.81 -15.18 2.68
C ILE A 269 7.82 -13.78 2.06
N LEU A 270 8.67 -12.87 2.52
CA LEU A 270 8.76 -11.50 1.99
C LEU A 270 9.14 -11.50 0.51
N SER A 271 10.07 -12.37 0.10
CA SER A 271 10.44 -12.53 -1.31
C SER A 271 9.26 -13.02 -2.14
N ALA A 272 8.53 -14.04 -1.68
CA ALA A 272 7.36 -14.57 -2.38
C ALA A 272 6.22 -13.54 -2.48
N LEU A 273 5.96 -12.77 -1.42
CA LEU A 273 5.00 -11.66 -1.42
C LEU A 273 5.41 -10.59 -2.45
N ARG A 274 6.67 -10.15 -2.44
CA ARG A 274 7.20 -9.16 -3.39
C ARG A 274 7.11 -9.61 -4.83
N GLN A 275 7.31 -10.91 -5.08
CA GLN A 275 7.19 -11.50 -6.41
C GLN A 275 5.74 -11.72 -6.84
N GLY A 276 4.76 -11.66 -5.92
CA GLY A 276 3.37 -11.99 -6.24
C GLY A 276 3.09 -13.50 -6.31
N ARG A 277 3.96 -14.34 -5.73
CA ARG A 277 3.75 -15.79 -5.56
C ARG A 277 2.75 -16.08 -4.42
N VAL A 278 1.58 -15.46 -4.50
CA VAL A 278 0.55 -15.45 -3.46
C VAL A 278 -0.84 -15.43 -4.07
N TYR A 279 -1.78 -16.14 -3.45
CA TYR A 279 -3.20 -16.07 -3.79
C TYR A 279 -4.04 -15.91 -2.51
N THR A 280 -5.27 -15.41 -2.64
CA THR A 280 -6.20 -15.32 -1.51
C THR A 280 -7.20 -16.46 -1.57
N ALA A 281 -7.53 -17.06 -0.42
CA ALA A 281 -8.64 -18.01 -0.29
C ALA A 281 -9.61 -17.55 0.82
N ILE A 282 -10.90 -17.43 0.48
CA ILE A 282 -11.97 -17.12 1.43
C ILE A 282 -12.45 -18.43 2.08
N ASP A 283 -11.71 -18.88 3.09
CA ASP A 283 -11.90 -20.16 3.77
C ASP A 283 -13.30 -20.33 4.42
N ALA A 284 -14.01 -19.24 4.70
CA ALA A 284 -15.41 -19.31 5.15
C ALA A 284 -16.40 -19.77 4.08
N LEU A 285 -16.04 -19.71 2.80
CA LEU A 285 -16.90 -20.17 1.69
C LEU A 285 -16.68 -21.66 1.39
N ALA A 286 -15.43 -22.09 1.28
CA ALA A 286 -15.07 -23.48 1.04
C ALA A 286 -13.64 -23.82 1.47
N ARG A 287 -13.39 -25.10 1.82
CA ARG A 287 -12.08 -25.63 2.22
C ARG A 287 -11.87 -27.09 1.74
N PRO A 288 -10.61 -27.52 1.53
CA PRO A 288 -9.39 -26.73 1.52
C PRO A 288 -9.31 -25.82 0.27
N GLY A 289 -8.69 -24.65 0.39
CA GLY A 289 -8.45 -23.72 -0.73
C GLY A 289 -7.28 -24.12 -1.62
N TYR A 290 -7.22 -25.38 -2.07
CA TYR A 290 -6.17 -25.84 -2.98
C TYR A 290 -6.33 -25.19 -4.35
N PHE A 291 -5.24 -24.61 -4.86
CA PHE A 291 -5.23 -23.86 -6.10
C PHE A 291 -3.85 -23.92 -6.77
N SER A 292 -3.85 -24.16 -8.08
CA SER A 292 -2.66 -24.14 -8.94
C SER A 292 -2.95 -23.26 -10.15
N PHE A 293 -1.99 -22.39 -10.48
CA PHE A 293 -2.08 -21.49 -11.62
C PHE A 293 -0.68 -21.24 -12.17
N TYR A 294 -0.42 -21.74 -13.37
CA TYR A 294 0.86 -21.65 -14.04
C TYR A 294 0.70 -21.71 -15.56
N ILE A 295 1.77 -21.38 -16.27
CA ILE A 295 1.91 -21.56 -17.71
C ILE A 295 2.90 -22.70 -17.95
N GLU A 296 2.45 -23.77 -18.60
CA GLU A 296 3.33 -24.80 -19.15
C GLU A 296 4.02 -24.24 -20.39
N SER A 297 5.35 -24.20 -20.38
CA SER A 297 6.16 -23.72 -21.50
C SER A 297 7.31 -24.67 -21.82
N LEU A 298 7.96 -24.47 -22.97
CA LEU A 298 9.15 -25.25 -23.36
C LEU A 298 10.34 -25.09 -22.40
N THR A 299 10.39 -23.98 -21.67
CA THR A 299 11.49 -23.63 -20.74
C THR A 299 11.19 -24.01 -19.29
N GLY A 300 10.03 -24.62 -19.02
CA GLY A 300 9.54 -24.96 -17.69
C GLY A 300 8.24 -24.24 -17.34
N ASP A 301 7.69 -24.57 -16.16
CA ASP A 301 6.47 -23.96 -15.66
C ASP A 301 6.75 -22.55 -15.14
N VAL A 302 5.84 -21.62 -15.45
CA VAL A 302 5.89 -20.23 -14.98
C VAL A 302 4.67 -19.96 -14.12
N HIS A 303 4.87 -19.55 -12.88
CA HIS A 303 3.85 -19.44 -11.85
C HIS A 303 3.34 -18.01 -11.68
N ALA A 304 2.24 -17.86 -10.94
CA ALA A 304 1.71 -16.56 -10.53
C ALA A 304 2.81 -15.68 -9.90
N GLY A 305 2.87 -14.41 -10.34
CA GLY A 305 3.90 -13.45 -9.97
C GLY A 305 5.07 -13.36 -10.96
N GLU A 306 5.28 -14.38 -11.78
CA GLU A 306 6.41 -14.46 -12.70
C GLU A 306 6.11 -13.88 -14.08
N VAL A 307 7.17 -13.72 -14.86
CA VAL A 307 7.13 -13.20 -16.23
C VAL A 307 7.70 -14.24 -17.18
N ILE A 308 7.01 -14.45 -18.30
CA ILE A 308 7.46 -15.29 -19.40
C ILE A 308 7.65 -14.46 -20.66
N GLU A 309 8.82 -14.61 -21.28
CA GLU A 309 9.05 -14.21 -22.66
C GLU A 309 8.73 -15.40 -23.57
N MET A 310 7.80 -15.20 -24.52
CA MET A 310 7.31 -16.29 -25.35
C MET A 310 8.36 -16.77 -26.34
N ALA A 311 8.91 -17.97 -26.09
CA ALA A 311 9.84 -18.66 -27.00
C ALA A 311 9.17 -19.71 -27.90
N GLY A 312 7.88 -19.97 -27.71
CA GLY A 312 7.10 -20.97 -28.44
C GLY A 312 5.68 -21.11 -27.87
N PRO A 313 4.90 -22.09 -28.33
CA PRO A 313 3.56 -22.36 -27.79
C PRO A 313 3.62 -22.63 -26.28
N ALA A 314 2.71 -22.02 -25.54
CA ALA A 314 2.57 -22.23 -24.10
C ALA A 314 1.08 -22.39 -23.74
N THR A 315 0.79 -23.07 -22.64
CA THR A 315 -0.58 -23.34 -22.18
C THR A 315 -0.75 -22.90 -20.74
N ILE A 316 -1.73 -22.03 -20.48
CA ILE A 316 -2.18 -21.71 -19.13
C ILE A 316 -2.92 -22.91 -18.57
N VAL A 317 -2.58 -23.27 -17.34
CA VAL A 317 -3.24 -24.31 -16.56
C VAL A 317 -3.73 -23.71 -15.25
N VAL A 318 -5.04 -23.81 -15.02
CA VAL A 318 -5.68 -23.49 -13.73
C VAL A 318 -6.24 -24.79 -13.18
N GLY A 319 -5.98 -25.08 -11.91
CA GLY A 319 -6.54 -26.24 -11.21
C GLY A 319 -6.97 -25.89 -9.80
N ALA A 320 -8.13 -26.39 -9.37
CA ALA A 320 -8.61 -26.23 -8.01
C ALA A 320 -9.52 -27.39 -7.60
N ASP A 321 -9.59 -27.67 -6.30
CA ASP A 321 -10.52 -28.64 -5.72
C ASP A 321 -11.93 -28.05 -5.60
N LEU A 322 -12.56 -27.80 -6.76
CA LEU A 322 -13.87 -27.16 -6.82
C LEU A 322 -14.94 -27.95 -6.04
N PRO A 323 -15.66 -27.32 -5.11
CA PRO A 323 -16.85 -27.91 -4.54
C PRO A 323 -18.00 -27.92 -5.57
N PRO A 324 -19.13 -28.59 -5.29
CA PRO A 324 -20.31 -28.53 -6.15
C PRO A 324 -20.71 -27.08 -6.46
N ASN A 325 -21.02 -26.79 -7.73
CA ASN A 325 -21.35 -25.46 -8.25
C ASN A 325 -20.18 -24.45 -8.26
N GLY A 326 -18.94 -24.92 -8.09
CA GLY A 326 -17.74 -24.15 -8.34
C GLY A 326 -17.48 -23.95 -9.84
N GLU A 327 -16.85 -22.84 -10.18
CA GLU A 327 -16.41 -22.50 -11.54
C GLU A 327 -15.00 -21.88 -11.48
N LEU A 328 -14.11 -22.34 -12.37
CA LEU A 328 -12.84 -21.68 -12.66
C LEU A 328 -13.06 -20.61 -13.72
N ARG A 329 -12.42 -19.45 -13.55
CA ARG A 329 -12.46 -18.33 -14.49
C ARG A 329 -11.05 -17.84 -14.79
N LEU A 330 -10.76 -17.61 -16.07
CA LEU A 330 -9.51 -17.05 -16.55
C LEU A 330 -9.75 -15.67 -17.15
N PHE A 331 -8.96 -14.70 -16.71
CA PHE A 331 -8.99 -13.33 -17.16
C PHE A 331 -7.70 -12.99 -17.91
N GLN A 332 -7.83 -12.22 -18.98
CA GLN A 332 -6.74 -11.58 -19.70
C GLN A 332 -6.96 -10.07 -19.67
N ASP A 333 -5.99 -9.31 -19.17
CA ASP A 333 -6.04 -7.85 -19.12
C ASP A 333 -7.32 -7.30 -18.45
N GLY A 334 -7.79 -8.02 -17.43
CA GLY A 334 -9.01 -7.71 -16.68
C GLY A 334 -10.32 -8.23 -17.31
N SER A 335 -10.28 -8.78 -18.52
CA SER A 335 -11.45 -9.32 -19.23
C SER A 335 -11.55 -10.83 -19.09
N LEU A 336 -12.74 -11.37 -18.84
CA LEU A 336 -12.98 -12.82 -18.77
C LEU A 336 -12.85 -13.45 -20.16
N ILE A 337 -11.97 -14.44 -20.31
CA ILE A 337 -11.70 -15.10 -21.61
C ILE A 337 -12.05 -16.59 -21.64
N ALA A 338 -12.09 -17.25 -20.48
CA ALA A 338 -12.50 -18.65 -20.38
C ALA A 338 -13.09 -18.94 -19.00
N GLN A 339 -14.01 -19.91 -18.95
CA GLN A 339 -14.56 -20.43 -17.71
C GLN A 339 -14.93 -21.91 -17.84
N THR A 340 -14.91 -22.65 -16.74
CA THR A 340 -15.33 -24.06 -16.71
C THR A 340 -15.79 -24.48 -15.33
N THR A 341 -16.73 -25.42 -15.26
CA THR A 341 -17.15 -26.08 -14.00
C THR A 341 -16.33 -27.34 -13.69
N GLN A 342 -15.36 -27.68 -14.54
CA GLN A 342 -14.41 -28.75 -14.30
C GLN A 342 -13.31 -28.30 -13.32
N SER A 343 -12.66 -29.25 -12.65
CA SER A 343 -11.57 -28.99 -11.71
C SER A 343 -10.28 -28.48 -12.36
N SER A 344 -10.22 -28.44 -13.69
CA SER A 344 -9.09 -27.93 -14.45
C SER A 344 -9.54 -27.15 -15.68
N LEU A 345 -8.87 -26.03 -15.95
CA LEU A 345 -9.00 -25.19 -17.13
C LEU A 345 -7.65 -25.13 -17.82
N ARG A 346 -7.62 -25.44 -19.12
CA ARG A 346 -6.43 -25.30 -19.97
C ARG A 346 -6.72 -24.33 -21.11
N PHE A 347 -5.84 -23.37 -21.34
CA PHE A 347 -6.05 -22.32 -22.34
C PHE A 347 -4.73 -21.95 -23.06
N PRO A 348 -4.67 -21.89 -24.40
CA PRO A 348 -3.45 -21.54 -25.11
C PRO A 348 -3.08 -20.06 -24.89
N VAL A 349 -1.79 -19.79 -24.64
CA VAL A 349 -1.29 -18.42 -24.48
C VAL A 349 -1.22 -17.72 -25.84
N GLY A 350 -1.64 -16.45 -25.89
CA GLY A 350 -1.55 -15.63 -27.09
C GLY A 350 -0.11 -15.18 -27.40
N ASN A 351 0.10 -14.65 -28.61
CA ASN A 351 1.41 -14.16 -29.06
C ASN A 351 1.66 -12.68 -28.72
N GLN A 352 0.79 -12.05 -27.94
CA GLN A 352 0.90 -10.62 -27.58
C GLN A 352 1.17 -10.50 -26.08
N PRO A 353 1.88 -9.43 -25.65
CA PRO A 353 2.03 -9.15 -24.24
C PRO A 353 0.66 -9.02 -23.57
N ALA A 354 0.50 -9.68 -22.43
CA ALA A 354 -0.77 -9.75 -21.73
C ALA A 354 -0.56 -10.14 -20.26
N THR A 355 -1.52 -9.77 -19.43
CA THR A 355 -1.57 -10.18 -18.03
C THR A 355 -2.69 -11.19 -17.82
N TYR A 356 -2.37 -12.37 -17.29
CA TYR A 356 -3.34 -13.42 -17.01
C TYR A 356 -3.59 -13.60 -15.53
N ARG A 357 -4.86 -13.71 -15.13
CA ARG A 357 -5.25 -13.96 -13.74
C ARG A 357 -6.38 -14.98 -13.68
N ALA A 358 -6.41 -15.79 -12.64
CA ALA A 358 -7.46 -16.78 -12.44
C ALA A 358 -8.27 -16.53 -11.16
N GLU A 359 -9.52 -16.98 -11.18
CA GLU A 359 -10.42 -17.04 -10.03
C GLU A 359 -11.03 -18.43 -9.92
N ALA A 360 -11.30 -18.86 -8.69
CA ALA A 360 -12.33 -19.86 -8.42
C ALA A 360 -13.52 -19.15 -7.77
N VAL A 361 -14.71 -19.37 -8.29
CA VAL A 361 -15.95 -18.78 -7.77
C VAL A 361 -16.93 -19.88 -7.39
N LEU A 362 -17.83 -19.57 -6.46
CA LEU A 362 -18.98 -20.40 -6.13
C LEU A 362 -20.23 -19.71 -6.67
N SER A 363 -21.17 -20.50 -7.20
CA SER A 363 -22.48 -19.96 -7.61
C SER A 363 -23.13 -19.21 -6.44
N PRO A 364 -23.61 -17.96 -6.65
CA PRO A 364 -24.24 -17.21 -5.57
C PRO A 364 -25.49 -17.92 -5.04
N SER A 365 -25.55 -18.17 -3.74
CA SER A 365 -26.78 -18.45 -3.02
C SER A 365 -27.45 -17.14 -2.57
N ILE A 366 -28.71 -17.20 -2.14
CA ILE A 366 -29.45 -16.05 -1.59
C ILE A 366 -28.70 -15.40 -0.41
N ASN A 367 -27.89 -16.20 0.31
CA ASN A 367 -27.18 -15.80 1.52
C ASN A 367 -25.64 -15.68 1.32
N SER A 368 -25.13 -15.80 0.09
CA SER A 368 -23.68 -15.76 -0.18
C SER A 368 -23.27 -14.53 -0.99
N SER A 369 -22.06 -14.04 -0.72
CA SER A 369 -21.44 -12.96 -1.49
C SER A 369 -21.02 -13.39 -2.91
N ALA A 370 -20.98 -12.42 -3.83
CA ALA A 370 -20.38 -12.57 -5.17
C ALA A 370 -18.84 -12.49 -5.18
N ILE A 371 -18.19 -12.38 -4.01
CA ILE A 371 -16.73 -12.41 -3.88
C ILE A 371 -16.18 -13.74 -4.43
N PRO A 372 -15.06 -13.74 -5.17
CA PRO A 372 -14.41 -14.99 -5.55
C PRO A 372 -13.99 -15.78 -4.30
N TRP A 373 -14.14 -17.10 -4.35
CA TRP A 373 -13.60 -17.98 -3.31
C TRP A 373 -12.07 -17.94 -3.32
N ILE A 374 -11.47 -17.97 -4.51
CA ILE A 374 -10.01 -17.87 -4.69
C ILE A 374 -9.70 -16.77 -5.71
N LEU A 375 -8.74 -15.91 -5.38
CA LEU A 375 -8.18 -14.90 -6.27
C LEU A 375 -6.67 -15.11 -6.41
N SER A 376 -6.19 -15.37 -7.63
CA SER A 376 -4.75 -15.46 -7.91
C SER A 376 -4.12 -14.08 -8.12
N ASN A 377 -2.81 -13.96 -7.91
CA ASN A 377 -2.00 -12.94 -8.58
C ASN A 377 -1.78 -13.29 -10.06
N PRO A 378 -1.36 -12.31 -10.89
CA PRO A 378 -1.23 -12.51 -12.32
C PRO A 378 0.05 -13.25 -12.72
N ILE A 379 0.03 -13.86 -13.90
CA ILE A 379 1.22 -14.25 -14.67
C ILE A 379 1.37 -13.24 -15.81
N TYR A 380 2.57 -12.74 -16.05
CA TYR A 380 2.84 -11.74 -17.08
C TYR A 380 3.47 -12.40 -18.31
N VAL A 381 2.86 -12.19 -19.48
CA VAL A 381 3.44 -12.56 -20.76
C VAL A 381 4.03 -11.30 -21.39
N GLY A 382 5.34 -11.28 -21.56
CA GLY A 382 6.11 -10.07 -21.83
C GLY A 382 6.25 -9.18 -20.58
N ASP A 383 7.44 -8.63 -20.33
CA ASP A 383 7.63 -7.74 -19.19
C ASP A 383 6.85 -6.42 -19.39
N PRO A 384 5.87 -6.07 -18.52
CA PRO A 384 5.18 -4.79 -18.61
C PRO A 384 6.13 -3.59 -18.34
N GLY A 385 7.37 -3.88 -17.93
CA GLY A 385 8.43 -2.92 -17.62
C GLY A 385 8.48 -2.61 -16.13
N LYS A 386 9.60 -1.99 -15.70
CA LYS A 386 9.67 -1.34 -14.39
C LYS A 386 8.90 -0.02 -14.45
N PRO A 387 8.20 0.40 -13.38
CA PRO A 387 7.73 1.77 -13.31
C PRO A 387 8.90 2.71 -13.57
N LEU A 388 8.72 3.64 -14.51
CA LEU A 388 9.68 4.71 -14.77
C LEU A 388 9.66 5.65 -13.56
N ILE A 389 10.40 5.30 -12.50
CA ILE A 389 10.74 6.22 -11.43
C ILE A 389 11.85 7.09 -12.01
N ASP A 390 11.47 8.27 -12.47
CA ASP A 390 12.37 9.26 -13.07
C ASP A 390 13.05 8.77 -14.36
N ARG A 391 12.48 9.13 -15.52
CA ARG A 391 13.38 9.36 -16.65
C ARG A 391 14.29 10.50 -16.23
N SER A 392 15.59 10.25 -16.09
CA SER A 392 16.61 11.28 -16.22
C SER A 392 16.21 12.13 -17.42
N VAL A 393 15.66 13.31 -17.13
CA VAL A 393 15.10 14.15 -18.16
C VAL A 393 16.29 14.56 -19.00
N GLY A 394 16.33 14.11 -20.26
CA GLY A 394 17.34 14.57 -21.20
C GLY A 394 17.39 16.09 -21.16
N GLU A 395 18.60 16.64 -21.16
CA GLU A 395 18.87 18.08 -21.23
C GLU A 395 17.89 18.74 -22.20
N ALA A 396 16.87 19.41 -21.67
CA ALA A 396 16.06 20.26 -22.50
C ALA A 396 16.93 21.49 -22.79
N ALA A 397 17.06 21.81 -24.07
CA ALA A 397 17.87 22.93 -24.56
C ALA A 397 17.17 24.28 -24.31
N GLY A 398 16.74 24.53 -23.06
CA GLY A 398 16.14 25.78 -22.62
C GLY A 398 17.18 26.80 -22.15
N THR A 399 16.78 28.06 -22.01
CA THR A 399 17.62 29.10 -21.39
C THR A 399 17.57 28.90 -19.87
N SER A 400 18.74 28.77 -19.21
CA SER A 400 18.82 28.67 -17.74
C SER A 400 19.19 30.01 -17.11
N VAL A 401 18.45 30.43 -16.09
CA VAL A 401 18.77 31.59 -15.24
C VAL A 401 19.32 31.10 -13.91
N ALA A 402 20.58 31.47 -13.60
CA ALA A 402 21.19 31.13 -12.32
C ALA A 402 20.73 32.06 -11.20
N LEU A 403 20.30 31.47 -10.08
CA LEU A 403 19.92 32.16 -8.83
C LEU A 403 21.05 32.15 -7.80
N PHE A 404 21.86 31.09 -7.79
CA PHE A 404 23.07 30.93 -6.98
C PHE A 404 23.99 29.90 -7.63
N THR A 405 25.30 30.16 -7.67
CA THR A 405 26.32 29.24 -8.19
C THR A 405 27.54 29.18 -7.27
N ASP A 406 28.40 30.20 -7.28
CA ASP A 406 29.67 30.22 -6.55
C ASP A 406 29.91 31.61 -5.90
N GLU A 407 28.84 32.28 -5.48
CA GLU A 407 28.93 33.62 -4.92
C GLU A 407 29.27 33.59 -3.42
N SER A 408 30.11 34.53 -2.99
CA SER A 408 30.37 34.77 -1.56
C SER A 408 29.29 35.58 -0.86
N ASP A 409 28.54 36.38 -1.63
CA ASP A 409 27.49 37.23 -1.11
C ASP A 409 26.13 36.51 -1.16
N VAL A 410 25.50 36.38 0.01
CA VAL A 410 24.18 35.76 0.18
C VAL A 410 23.10 36.78 0.51
N GLN A 411 23.33 38.10 0.40
CA GLN A 411 22.37 39.15 0.79
C GLN A 411 20.97 39.00 0.16
N LYS A 412 20.85 38.36 -1.00
CA LYS A 412 19.56 38.10 -1.66
C LYS A 412 18.74 36.99 -0.97
N TRP A 413 19.42 36.09 -0.27
CA TRP A 413 18.84 34.97 0.44
C TRP A 413 18.62 35.33 1.90
N LYS A 414 17.43 35.04 2.41
CA LYS A 414 17.02 35.31 3.78
C LYS A 414 16.60 34.03 4.47
N VAL A 415 16.43 34.10 5.78
CA VAL A 415 15.81 33.03 6.55
C VAL A 415 14.45 33.47 7.06
N GLU A 416 13.48 32.56 7.02
CA GLU A 416 12.21 32.66 7.72
C GLU A 416 12.09 31.46 8.66
N HIS A 417 11.49 31.64 9.83
CA HIS A 417 11.30 30.54 10.76
C HIS A 417 10.20 30.86 11.76
N GLU A 418 9.71 29.81 12.41
CA GLU A 418 8.86 29.94 13.59
C GLU A 418 9.60 30.69 14.70
N GLU A 419 8.88 31.45 15.54
CA GLU A 419 9.43 32.42 16.49
C GLU A 419 10.54 31.86 17.41
N THR A 420 10.45 30.59 17.77
CA THR A 420 11.37 29.91 18.69
C THR A 420 12.39 29.00 17.98
N SER A 421 12.22 28.77 16.69
CA SER A 421 13.23 28.10 15.86
C SER A 421 14.38 29.07 15.52
N LEU A 422 15.54 28.53 15.17
CA LEU A 422 16.71 29.32 14.81
C LEU A 422 17.20 28.94 13.42
N ALA A 423 17.55 29.93 12.61
CA ALA A 423 18.15 29.72 11.31
C ALA A 423 19.25 30.74 11.01
N ALA A 424 20.24 30.34 10.24
CA ALA A 424 21.27 31.21 9.69
C ALA A 424 21.63 30.78 8.27
N VAL A 425 21.87 31.76 7.40
CA VAL A 425 22.33 31.54 6.03
C VAL A 425 23.73 32.11 5.86
N ASP A 426 24.63 31.34 5.27
CA ASP A 426 25.98 31.75 4.88
C ASP A 426 26.34 31.18 3.50
N SER A 427 27.42 31.69 2.90
CA SER A 427 28.11 31.02 1.79
C SER A 427 29.36 30.35 2.35
N THR A 428 29.51 29.04 2.23
CA THR A 428 30.68 28.28 2.75
C THR A 428 31.55 27.75 1.61
N PRO A 429 32.90 27.81 1.73
CA PRO A 429 33.78 27.17 0.74
C PRO A 429 33.58 25.66 0.66
N SER A 430 33.57 25.12 -0.55
CA SER A 430 33.52 23.69 -0.86
C SER A 430 34.64 23.30 -1.85
N VAL A 431 34.78 22.02 -2.16
CA VAL A 431 35.80 21.53 -3.11
C VAL A 431 35.58 22.12 -4.52
N ASN A 432 34.34 22.40 -4.89
CA ASN A 432 33.94 22.81 -6.24
C ASN A 432 33.57 24.30 -6.34
N GLY A 433 33.91 25.11 -5.34
CA GLY A 433 33.51 26.52 -5.26
C GLY A 433 32.96 26.84 -3.88
N ARG A 434 31.71 27.29 -3.81
CA ARG A 434 31.02 27.72 -2.61
C ARG A 434 29.59 27.23 -2.63
N GLU A 435 29.06 26.94 -1.44
CA GLU A 435 27.71 26.43 -1.26
C GLU A 435 26.92 27.39 -0.36
N LEU A 436 25.67 27.64 -0.74
CA LEU A 436 24.69 28.31 0.11
C LEU A 436 24.32 27.38 1.25
N THR A 437 24.55 27.82 2.49
CA THR A 437 24.50 26.99 3.68
C THR A 437 23.39 27.48 4.59
N LEU A 438 22.35 26.66 4.77
CA LEU A 438 21.32 26.86 5.78
C LEU A 438 21.68 26.05 7.03
N ARG A 439 21.99 26.72 8.13
CA ARG A 439 22.07 26.11 9.46
C ARG A 439 20.76 26.34 10.19
N TYR A 440 20.24 25.30 10.84
CA TYR A 440 18.96 25.39 11.52
C TYR A 440 18.92 24.64 12.85
N ALA A 441 17.99 25.07 13.70
CA ALA A 441 17.50 24.33 14.85
C ALA A 441 15.98 24.53 14.94
N LEU A 442 15.23 23.44 14.78
CA LEU A 442 13.79 23.43 15.03
C LEU A 442 13.54 23.46 16.53
N SER A 443 12.53 24.22 16.96
CA SER A 443 12.08 24.20 18.35
C SER A 443 11.32 22.91 18.69
N ASP A 444 11.06 22.71 19.99
CA ASP A 444 10.14 21.70 20.53
C ASP A 444 8.74 22.28 20.81
N ALA A 445 8.47 23.50 20.33
CA ALA A 445 7.20 24.18 20.57
C ALA A 445 6.03 23.45 19.88
N GLU A 446 4.83 23.57 20.46
CA GLU A 446 3.60 23.02 19.86
C GLU A 446 3.22 23.73 18.53
N SER A 447 3.82 24.89 18.25
CA SER A 447 3.56 25.79 17.13
C SER A 447 4.16 25.32 15.80
N LYS A 448 3.89 24.09 15.33
CA LYS A 448 4.37 23.55 14.02
C LYS A 448 5.74 24.11 13.54
N PRO A 449 6.83 23.82 14.27
CA PRO A 449 8.15 24.40 14.00
C PRO A 449 8.59 24.26 12.54
N PHE A 450 9.17 25.33 12.00
CA PHE A 450 9.78 25.31 10.66
C PHE A 450 10.93 26.31 10.56
N VAL A 451 11.81 26.05 9.62
CA VAL A 451 12.79 27.02 9.09
C VAL A 451 12.74 26.99 7.58
N ALA A 452 13.04 28.10 6.93
CA ALA A 452 13.07 28.24 5.49
C ALA A 452 14.22 29.14 5.06
N LEU A 453 14.92 28.72 4.01
CA LEU A 453 15.79 29.59 3.22
C LEU A 453 14.98 30.17 2.06
N VAL A 454 14.94 31.49 1.94
CA VAL A 454 13.98 32.20 1.09
C VAL A 454 14.67 33.14 0.11
N LEU A 455 14.25 33.09 -1.15
CA LEU A 455 14.54 34.08 -2.19
C LEU A 455 13.22 34.70 -2.66
N GLU A 456 13.07 36.01 -2.45
CA GLU A 456 11.86 36.76 -2.80
C GLU A 456 11.95 37.38 -4.21
N GLY A 457 10.79 37.74 -4.77
CA GLY A 457 10.72 38.62 -5.93
C GLY A 457 10.98 37.93 -7.27
N LEU A 458 10.83 36.60 -7.35
CA LEU A 458 10.83 35.90 -8.63
C LEU A 458 9.56 36.26 -9.41
N SER A 459 9.67 36.55 -10.69
CA SER A 459 8.55 36.88 -11.58
C SER A 459 8.53 35.92 -12.78
N ASP A 460 7.53 36.05 -13.65
CA ASP A 460 7.40 35.29 -14.89
C ASP A 460 7.39 33.75 -14.69
N LEU A 461 6.67 33.29 -13.65
CA LEU A 461 6.52 31.85 -13.35
C LEU A 461 5.94 31.05 -14.52
N ASP A 462 5.12 31.67 -15.36
CA ASP A 462 4.54 31.09 -16.56
C ASP A 462 5.60 30.66 -17.58
N ARG A 463 6.77 31.31 -17.55
CA ARG A 463 7.92 30.97 -18.39
C ARG A 463 8.80 29.90 -17.79
N ILE A 464 8.73 29.65 -16.48
CA ILE A 464 9.57 28.66 -15.81
C ILE A 464 8.96 27.27 -15.99
N ASN A 465 9.80 26.31 -16.36
CA ASN A 465 9.42 24.90 -16.45
C ASN A 465 9.98 24.11 -15.27
N ARG A 466 11.25 24.36 -14.91
CA ARG A 466 11.99 23.58 -13.92
C ARG A 466 12.80 24.43 -12.96
N ILE A 467 12.98 23.88 -11.77
CA ILE A 467 13.92 24.34 -10.76
C ILE A 467 14.97 23.23 -10.61
N GLN A 468 16.23 23.59 -10.86
CA GLN A 468 17.39 22.71 -10.74
C GLN A 468 18.29 23.21 -9.63
N PHE A 469 18.89 22.30 -8.87
CA PHE A 469 19.87 22.62 -7.84
C PHE A 469 20.62 21.36 -7.41
N ARG A 470 21.77 21.56 -6.78
CA ARG A 470 22.50 20.52 -6.07
C ARG A 470 22.29 20.70 -4.57
N VAL A 471 22.09 19.60 -3.86
CA VAL A 471 21.82 19.62 -2.41
C VAL A 471 22.54 18.49 -1.69
N ARG A 472 22.95 18.76 -0.44
CA ARG A 472 23.38 17.76 0.55
C ARG A 472 23.04 18.23 1.95
N GLY A 473 22.88 17.29 2.87
CA GLY A 473 22.64 17.53 4.30
C GLY A 473 23.78 17.00 5.15
N ASN A 474 23.77 17.32 6.45
CA ASN A 474 24.66 16.68 7.42
C ASN A 474 24.12 15.31 7.90
N ALA A 475 22.87 15.00 7.56
CA ALA A 475 22.18 13.74 7.79
C ALA A 475 21.16 13.48 6.67
N GLU A 476 20.65 12.26 6.59
CA GLU A 476 19.51 11.93 5.74
C GLU A 476 18.23 12.59 6.27
N GLN A 477 17.50 13.29 5.41
CA GLN A 477 16.23 13.98 5.74
C GLN A 477 15.43 14.29 4.48
N ARG A 478 14.20 14.83 4.63
CA ARG A 478 13.52 15.52 3.53
C ARG A 478 13.39 17.00 3.81
N ILE A 479 13.48 17.79 2.76
CA ILE A 479 13.15 19.22 2.76
C ILE A 479 12.04 19.48 1.75
N SER A 480 11.25 20.53 1.99
CA SER A 480 10.18 20.94 1.09
C SER A 480 10.63 22.14 0.25
N LEU A 481 10.75 21.97 -1.06
CA LEU A 481 10.90 23.08 -1.99
C LEU A 481 9.52 23.69 -2.21
N GLN A 482 9.36 24.97 -1.88
CA GLN A 482 8.09 25.67 -1.99
C GLN A 482 8.18 26.89 -2.89
N VAL A 483 7.08 27.16 -3.58
CA VAL A 483 6.81 28.43 -4.27
C VAL A 483 5.65 29.08 -3.55
N ARG A 484 5.82 30.31 -3.07
CA ARG A 484 4.79 31.06 -2.32
C ARG A 484 4.47 32.38 -3.01
N SER A 485 3.19 32.66 -3.23
CA SER A 485 2.77 33.97 -3.78
C SER A 485 3.03 35.08 -2.77
N SER A 486 3.55 36.22 -3.25
CA SER A 486 3.85 37.38 -2.38
C SER A 486 2.68 38.37 -2.29
N ASP A 487 1.73 38.29 -3.22
CA ASP A 487 0.68 39.31 -3.41
C ASP A 487 -0.69 38.89 -2.86
N SER A 488 -0.81 37.68 -2.32
CA SER A 488 -2.08 37.16 -1.85
C SER A 488 -2.34 37.51 -0.37
N ASN A 489 -3.53 38.06 -0.09
CA ASN A 489 -4.06 38.18 1.28
C ASN A 489 -4.32 36.82 1.96
N GLN A 490 -4.09 35.73 1.25
CA GLN A 490 -4.24 34.34 1.69
C GLN A 490 -2.89 33.63 1.52
N ASP A 491 -2.63 32.58 2.31
CA ASP A 491 -1.44 31.74 2.14
C ASP A 491 -1.62 30.87 0.89
N VAL A 492 -1.03 31.27 -0.24
CA VAL A 492 -1.05 30.57 -1.53
C VAL A 492 0.35 30.04 -1.80
N ARG A 493 0.50 28.71 -1.77
CA ARG A 493 1.79 28.04 -1.90
C ARG A 493 1.69 26.61 -2.41
N TRP A 494 2.74 26.22 -3.11
CA TRP A 494 2.93 24.90 -3.68
C TRP A 494 4.23 24.29 -3.18
N GLY A 495 4.29 22.96 -3.10
CA GLY A 495 5.41 22.24 -2.54
C GLY A 495 5.80 21.01 -3.34
N ARG A 496 7.07 20.64 -3.18
CA ARG A 496 7.60 19.32 -3.52
C ARG A 496 8.57 18.89 -2.42
N SER A 497 8.29 17.76 -1.77
CA SER A 497 9.26 17.15 -0.85
C SER A 497 10.41 16.52 -1.63
N ILE A 498 11.63 16.69 -1.12
CA ILE A 498 12.87 16.25 -1.73
C ILE A 498 13.68 15.51 -0.67
N TYR A 499 14.07 14.28 -0.99
CA TYR A 499 15.03 13.54 -0.19
C TYR A 499 16.44 14.17 -0.28
N VAL A 500 17.09 14.35 0.85
CA VAL A 500 18.45 14.86 0.99
C VAL A 500 19.27 13.85 1.77
N ASN A 501 20.43 13.48 1.25
CA ASN A 501 21.41 12.61 1.91
C ASN A 501 22.70 13.39 2.22
N THR A 502 23.71 12.68 2.73
CA THR A 502 25.00 13.27 3.11
C THR A 502 25.93 13.55 1.92
N GLU A 503 25.64 12.95 0.77
CA GLU A 503 26.37 13.17 -0.48
C GLU A 503 25.67 14.25 -1.33
N GLN A 504 26.43 14.98 -2.15
CA GLN A 504 25.85 15.97 -3.05
C GLN A 504 25.06 15.27 -4.15
N ARG A 505 23.78 15.63 -4.28
CA ARG A 505 22.89 15.14 -5.33
C ARG A 505 22.34 16.29 -6.16
N GLU A 506 22.16 16.04 -7.46
CA GLU A 506 21.40 16.93 -8.33
C GLU A 506 19.91 16.65 -8.21
N VAL A 507 19.11 17.71 -8.23
CA VAL A 507 17.65 17.67 -8.14
C VAL A 507 17.08 18.55 -9.25
N SER A 508 16.09 18.03 -9.98
CA SER A 508 15.33 18.77 -10.99
C SER A 508 13.84 18.56 -10.76
N ILE A 509 13.14 19.63 -10.38
CA ILE A 509 11.69 19.60 -10.13
C ILE A 509 10.99 20.40 -11.22
N ARG A 510 9.96 19.82 -11.84
CA ARG A 510 9.08 20.59 -12.74
C ARG A 510 8.05 21.33 -11.90
N LEU A 511 7.74 22.57 -12.26
CA LEU A 511 6.71 23.35 -11.56
C LEU A 511 5.35 22.63 -11.57
N GLN A 512 4.98 21.97 -12.68
CA GLN A 512 3.75 21.17 -12.79
C GLN A 512 3.67 20.00 -11.79
N ASP A 513 4.80 19.52 -11.27
CA ASP A 513 4.86 18.40 -10.33
C ASP A 513 4.74 18.86 -8.87
N MET A 514 4.72 20.19 -8.61
CA MET A 514 4.47 20.75 -7.29
C MET A 514 2.97 20.72 -6.97
N ARG A 515 2.63 20.38 -5.72
CA ARG A 515 1.24 20.29 -5.25
C ARG A 515 0.84 21.46 -4.37
N PRO A 516 -0.43 21.88 -4.37
CA PRO A 516 -0.99 22.78 -3.36
C PRO A 516 -0.66 22.33 -1.94
N ILE A 517 -0.08 23.20 -1.12
CA ILE A 517 0.08 22.96 0.33
C ILE A 517 -1.12 23.51 1.10
N THR A 518 -1.80 24.51 0.54
CA THR A 518 -2.95 25.17 1.17
C THR A 518 -4.21 25.05 0.34
N GLN A 519 -5.36 25.14 0.99
CA GLN A 519 -6.68 25.06 0.36
C GLN A 519 -6.98 26.18 -0.66
N TRP A 520 -6.19 27.26 -0.65
CA TRP A 520 -6.38 28.42 -1.51
C TRP A 520 -5.57 28.34 -2.81
N SER A 521 -4.70 27.34 -2.93
CA SER A 521 -3.81 27.19 -4.09
C SER A 521 -4.47 26.35 -5.17
N SER A 522 -4.46 26.84 -6.41
CA SER A 522 -4.88 26.07 -7.61
C SER A 522 -3.83 25.02 -7.99
N TRP A 523 -4.14 24.10 -8.89
CA TRP A 523 -3.12 23.24 -9.52
C TRP A 523 -3.41 23.18 -11.02
N PRO A 524 -2.43 23.44 -11.92
CA PRO A 524 -0.98 23.63 -11.68
C PRO A 524 -0.60 24.96 -10.99
N VAL A 525 0.70 25.16 -10.74
CA VAL A 525 1.26 26.39 -10.14
C VAL A 525 0.96 27.59 -11.02
N GLU A 526 0.23 28.57 -10.49
CA GLU A 526 -0.15 29.79 -11.21
C GLU A 526 -0.08 30.99 -10.26
N SER A 527 0.60 32.07 -10.65
CA SER A 527 0.66 33.33 -9.87
C SER A 527 0.64 34.54 -10.80
N GLU A 528 -0.22 35.51 -10.49
CA GLU A 528 -0.28 36.79 -11.22
C GLU A 528 0.78 37.79 -10.75
N GLY A 529 1.33 37.59 -9.55
CA GLY A 529 2.33 38.44 -8.90
C GLY A 529 3.65 37.73 -8.60
N PRO A 530 4.67 38.45 -8.09
CA PRO A 530 5.95 37.86 -7.73
C PRO A 530 5.81 36.78 -6.67
N VAL A 531 6.69 35.81 -6.73
CA VAL A 531 6.73 34.67 -5.80
C VAL A 531 8.04 34.61 -5.05
N SER A 532 8.00 33.89 -3.94
CA SER A 532 9.17 33.48 -3.19
C SER A 532 9.48 32.02 -3.46
N LEU A 533 10.76 31.70 -3.69
CA LEU A 533 11.29 30.34 -3.69
C LEU A 533 11.81 30.02 -2.29
N MET A 534 11.41 28.88 -1.73
CA MET A 534 11.73 28.50 -0.36
C MET A 534 12.27 27.07 -0.29
N PHE A 535 13.31 26.85 0.49
CA PHE A 535 13.75 25.52 0.92
C PHE A 535 13.43 25.37 2.41
N VAL A 536 12.43 24.54 2.73
CA VAL A 536 11.81 24.47 4.05
C VAL A 536 12.17 23.17 4.75
N VAL A 537 12.58 23.27 6.01
CA VAL A 537 12.67 22.15 6.94
C VAL A 537 11.55 22.32 7.96
N ASP A 538 10.66 21.33 8.08
CA ASP A 538 9.52 21.36 8.99
C ASP A 538 9.35 20.04 9.74
N THR A 539 8.38 20.00 10.64
CA THR A 539 8.13 18.81 11.47
C THR A 539 7.45 17.65 10.76
N LEU A 540 7.20 17.72 9.44
CA LEU A 540 6.63 16.59 8.70
C LEU A 540 7.64 15.44 8.56
N ASN A 541 8.88 15.78 8.20
CA ASN A 541 9.97 14.81 7.99
C ASN A 541 11.23 15.14 8.82
N THR A 542 11.10 15.99 9.84
CA THR A 542 12.18 16.28 10.80
C THR A 542 11.61 16.29 12.20
N ALA A 543 12.24 15.60 13.15
CA ALA A 543 11.75 15.63 14.53
C ALA A 543 11.89 17.05 15.13
N PRO A 544 10.97 17.48 16.02
CA PRO A 544 11.17 18.69 16.83
C PRO A 544 12.49 18.64 17.61
N ALA A 545 13.00 19.80 18.04
CA ALA A 545 14.30 19.92 18.72
C ALA A 545 15.52 19.39 17.91
N THR A 546 15.38 19.23 16.59
CA THR A 546 16.49 18.80 15.72
C THR A 546 17.24 19.99 15.17
N SER A 547 18.57 19.89 15.12
CA SER A 547 19.44 20.85 14.45
C SER A 547 20.23 20.19 13.33
N GLY A 548 20.56 20.96 12.31
CA GLY A 548 21.26 20.44 11.14
C GLY A 548 21.77 21.53 10.21
N VAL A 549 22.35 21.06 9.11
CA VAL A 549 22.90 21.91 8.05
C VAL A 549 22.51 21.34 6.70
N ILE A 550 21.99 22.21 5.84
CA ILE A 550 21.72 21.95 4.43
C ILE A 550 22.67 22.82 3.61
N TRP A 551 23.29 22.23 2.60
CA TRP A 551 24.09 22.93 1.60
C TRP A 551 23.39 22.82 0.25
N LEU A 552 23.29 23.96 -0.44
CA LEU A 552 22.70 24.14 -1.75
C LEU A 552 23.71 24.80 -2.68
N ASP A 553 23.70 24.40 -3.94
CA ASP A 553 24.61 24.89 -4.97
C ASP A 553 23.89 24.83 -6.33
N ASP A 554 24.33 25.64 -7.28
CA ASP A 554 23.87 25.64 -8.67
C ASP A 554 22.34 25.74 -8.81
N ILE A 555 21.73 26.64 -8.05
CA ILE A 555 20.28 26.86 -8.07
C ILE A 555 19.95 27.61 -9.36
N ARG A 556 19.18 26.98 -10.25
CA ARG A 556 18.81 27.49 -11.57
C ARG A 556 17.32 27.35 -11.84
N LEU A 557 16.80 28.27 -12.63
CA LEU A 557 15.48 28.21 -13.24
C LEU A 557 15.66 27.91 -14.74
N GLU A 558 14.93 26.94 -15.25
CA GLU A 558 14.91 26.63 -16.69
C GLU A 558 13.59 27.12 -17.30
N GLU A 559 13.68 27.93 -18.34
CA GLU A 559 12.52 28.50 -19.04
C GLU A 559 12.01 27.62 -20.19
N TRP A 560 10.72 27.73 -20.52
CA TRP A 560 10.16 27.27 -21.79
C TRP A 560 10.81 28.02 -22.96
N ASN A 561 11.13 27.30 -24.03
CA ASN A 561 11.52 27.92 -25.31
C ASN A 561 10.32 28.43 -26.09
#